data_AF-A0A932RJ38-F1
#
_entry.id   AF-A0A932RJ38-F1
#
_cell.length_a   1.000
_cell.length_b   1.000
_cell.length_c   1.000
_cell.angle_alpha   90.00
_cell.angle_beta   90.00
_cell.angle_gamma   90.00
#
_symmetry.space_group_name_H-M   'P 1'
#
loop_
_entity.id
_entity.type
_entity.pdbx_description
1 polymer ?
#
loop_
_entity_poly.entity_id
_entity_poly.type
_entity_poly.pdbx_seq_one_letter_code
_entity_poly.pdbx_strand_id
1 'polypeptide(L)'
;MRGIKISRRQIAIHRVALIALSVLACSPASSGASDTKGAEAIEMVAKEASEPLRQATPQKLKTRGKPKVVRWEDLDAALAKLPARVDYPALHSRLREMLSRDTGFSPKSEVLSDLIEKTLARQEIPYAALFALNDTDLMPITNSVLKFLPDEAWKDIAVFNRKGERIGNFVGKFAHEKSGGLAISKSYRIYYFQYRDKNDVNQVATADYLERDEYCVEWADIKQRPAFTLATLKP
;
A
#
# COMPACT_ATOMS: atom_id res chain seq x y z
N MET A 1 -36.00 -38.15 -10.41
CA MET A 1 -35.92 -37.05 -11.39
C MET A 1 -34.70 -36.20 -11.09
N ARG A 2 -33.78 -36.12 -12.08
CA ARG A 2 -32.74 -35.09 -12.38
C ARG A 2 -32.03 -34.43 -11.18
N GLY A 3 -30.74 -34.60 -10.88
CA GLY A 3 -29.61 -35.06 -11.68
C GLY A 3 -28.98 -33.93 -12.49
N ILE A 4 -28.02 -33.18 -11.92
CA ILE A 4 -26.95 -32.49 -12.66
C ILE A 4 -25.63 -32.59 -11.88
N LYS A 5 -24.67 -33.31 -12.47
CA LYS A 5 -23.24 -33.31 -12.16
C LYS A 5 -22.54 -32.49 -13.24
N ILE A 6 -21.63 -31.57 -12.89
CA ILE A 6 -20.43 -31.13 -13.66
C ILE A 6 -19.44 -30.58 -12.61
N SER A 7 -18.39 -31.27 -12.17
CA SER A 7 -17.06 -31.59 -12.73
C SER A 7 -16.02 -30.44 -12.74
N ARG A 8 -14.82 -30.79 -12.25
CA ARG A 8 -13.59 -30.00 -11.98
C ARG A 8 -12.79 -29.64 -13.25
N ARG A 9 -11.81 -28.72 -13.07
CA ARG A 9 -10.67 -28.31 -13.94
C ARG A 9 -11.05 -27.23 -14.99
N GLN A 10 -10.29 -26.19 -15.32
CA GLN A 10 -8.97 -25.62 -15.00
C GLN A 10 -8.78 -24.43 -15.99
N ILE A 11 -8.04 -23.37 -15.61
CA ILE A 11 -7.22 -22.48 -16.47
C ILE A 11 -8.05 -21.50 -17.37
N ALA A 12 -7.78 -20.20 -17.58
CA ALA A 12 -6.63 -19.29 -17.57
C ALA A 12 -7.17 -17.85 -17.34
N ILE A 13 -6.56 -16.99 -16.51
CA ILE A 13 -5.43 -16.07 -16.83
C ILE A 13 -5.79 -14.96 -17.85
N HIS A 14 -5.65 -13.72 -17.36
CA HIS A 14 -5.36 -12.43 -18.01
C HIS A 14 -6.44 -11.37 -18.27
N ARG A 15 -6.29 -10.28 -17.48
CA ARG A 15 -6.17 -8.87 -17.88
C ARG A 15 -7.29 -8.31 -18.77
N VAL A 16 -8.05 -7.36 -18.24
CA VAL A 16 -8.06 -5.97 -18.73
C VAL A 16 -8.52 -5.07 -17.58
N ALA A 17 -7.68 -4.11 -17.23
CA ALA A 17 -8.04 -2.95 -16.43
C ALA A 17 -9.09 -2.15 -17.20
N LEU A 18 -10.31 -2.02 -16.65
CA LEU A 18 -11.27 -1.05 -17.15
C LEU A 18 -11.29 0.14 -16.19
N ILE A 19 -10.58 1.18 -16.63
CA ILE A 19 -10.68 2.56 -16.16
C ILE A 19 -12.11 3.02 -16.48
N ALA A 20 -12.92 3.23 -15.44
CA ALA A 20 -14.15 3.98 -15.55
C ALA A 20 -14.04 5.21 -14.62
N LEU A 21 -13.87 6.35 -15.27
CA LEU A 21 -13.85 7.68 -14.71
C LEU A 21 -15.26 8.03 -14.20
N SER A 22 -15.57 7.72 -12.95
CA SER A 22 -16.80 8.20 -12.29
C SER A 22 -16.53 9.57 -11.66
N VAL A 23 -16.42 10.61 -12.47
CA VAL A 23 -16.67 11.98 -12.01
C VAL A 23 -18.18 12.16 -11.92
N LEU A 24 -18.64 12.82 -10.85
CA LEU A 24 -20.03 13.00 -10.47
C LEU A 24 -20.97 13.30 -11.66
N ALA A 25 -22.11 12.61 -11.63
CA ALA A 25 -23.30 12.93 -12.39
C ALA A 25 -23.83 14.33 -12.01
N CYS A 26 -23.76 15.26 -12.96
CA CYS A 26 -24.85 16.15 -13.38
C CYS A 26 -24.50 16.65 -14.79
N SER A 27 -25.19 16.11 -15.80
CA SER A 27 -24.99 16.23 -17.27
C SER A 27 -25.21 17.66 -17.85
N PRO A 28 -25.07 17.88 -19.19
CA PRO A 28 -24.30 17.15 -20.22
C PRO A 28 -23.40 18.06 -21.10
N ALA A 29 -22.49 17.41 -21.84
CA ALA A 29 -22.04 17.72 -23.21
C ALA A 29 -20.52 17.84 -23.39
N SER A 30 -20.03 16.98 -24.28
CA SER A 30 -18.72 16.96 -24.95
C SER A 30 -17.46 16.86 -24.09
N SER A 31 -16.77 15.70 -24.14
CA SER A 31 -15.33 15.61 -24.44
C SER A 31 -14.71 14.24 -24.09
N GLY A 32 -15.03 13.19 -24.86
CA GLY A 32 -14.33 11.88 -24.78
C GLY A 32 -12.83 11.90 -25.15
N ALA A 33 -12.21 13.06 -25.29
CA ALA A 33 -10.79 13.26 -25.65
C ALA A 33 -10.02 14.19 -24.69
N SER A 34 -10.69 14.89 -23.76
CA SER A 34 -10.00 15.73 -22.74
C SER A 34 -9.60 14.91 -21.52
N ASP A 35 -10.42 13.91 -21.18
CA ASP A 35 -10.28 13.16 -19.93
C ASP A 35 -9.04 12.25 -19.91
N THR A 36 -8.60 11.79 -21.08
CA THR A 36 -7.39 10.97 -21.22
C THR A 36 -6.12 11.81 -21.14
N LYS A 37 -6.12 13.01 -21.73
CA LYS A 37 -4.94 13.90 -21.73
C LYS A 37 -4.56 14.36 -20.33
N GLY A 38 -5.55 14.72 -19.51
CA GLY A 38 -5.31 15.11 -18.12
C GLY A 38 -4.75 13.94 -17.28
N ALA A 39 -5.30 12.74 -17.47
CA ALA A 39 -4.83 11.54 -16.77
C ALA A 39 -3.39 11.14 -17.16
N GLU A 40 -3.06 11.18 -18.46
CA GLU A 40 -1.72 10.89 -18.97
C GLU A 40 -0.69 11.91 -18.45
N ALA A 41 -1.05 13.19 -18.40
CA ALA A 41 -0.16 14.24 -17.93
C ALA A 41 0.09 14.12 -16.41
N ILE A 42 -0.94 13.78 -15.63
CA ILE A 42 -0.82 13.46 -14.20
C ILE A 42 0.12 12.27 -13.98
N GLU A 43 -0.06 11.20 -14.75
CA GLU A 43 0.78 10.00 -14.66
C GLU A 43 2.24 10.34 -14.98
N MET A 44 2.48 11.16 -15.99
CA MET A 44 3.82 11.66 -16.33
C MET A 44 4.45 12.44 -15.18
N VAL A 45 3.72 13.36 -14.54
CA VAL A 45 4.23 14.10 -13.37
C VAL A 45 4.51 13.19 -12.18
N ALA A 46 3.61 12.24 -11.89
CA ALA A 46 3.83 11.25 -10.84
C ALA A 46 5.06 10.37 -11.14
N LYS A 47 5.26 10.01 -12.41
CA LYS A 47 6.43 9.25 -12.87
C LYS A 47 7.73 10.04 -12.69
N GLU A 48 7.76 11.30 -13.12
CA GLU A 48 8.93 12.17 -12.94
C GLU A 48 9.27 12.38 -11.46
N ALA A 49 8.29 12.68 -10.62
CA ALA A 49 8.50 12.90 -9.19
C ALA A 49 8.91 11.63 -8.44
N SER A 50 8.52 10.45 -8.93
CA SER A 50 8.92 9.15 -8.37
C SER A 50 10.21 8.60 -8.95
N GLU A 51 10.87 9.30 -9.87
CA GLU A 51 12.10 8.82 -10.51
C GLU A 51 13.23 8.53 -9.52
N PRO A 52 13.53 9.39 -8.52
CA PRO A 52 14.58 9.08 -7.54
C PRO A 52 14.23 7.87 -6.65
N LEU A 53 12.93 7.64 -6.39
CA LEU A 53 12.45 6.44 -5.72
C LEU A 53 12.72 5.20 -6.58
N ARG A 54 12.34 5.24 -7.86
CA ARG A 54 12.54 4.15 -8.84
C ARG A 54 14.01 3.81 -9.04
N GLN A 55 14.90 4.80 -9.04
CA GLN A 55 16.34 4.56 -9.17
C GLN A 55 16.93 3.88 -7.92
N ALA A 56 16.30 4.09 -6.75
CA ALA A 56 16.73 3.52 -5.49
C ALA A 56 16.05 2.17 -5.18
N THR A 57 15.16 1.66 -6.03
CA THR A 57 14.37 0.44 -5.79
C THR A 57 14.31 -0.46 -7.05
N PRO A 58 14.06 -1.78 -6.91
CA PRO A 58 13.86 -2.53 -5.68
C PRO A 58 15.15 -2.76 -4.89
N GLN A 59 15.08 -2.60 -3.57
CA GLN A 59 16.20 -2.83 -2.66
C GLN A 59 16.24 -4.28 -2.23
N LYS A 60 17.43 -4.88 -2.21
CA LYS A 60 17.62 -6.21 -1.61
C LYS A 60 17.66 -6.07 -0.09
N LEU A 61 16.79 -6.79 0.60
CA LEU A 61 16.79 -6.85 2.06
C LEU A 61 17.53 -8.11 2.55
N LYS A 62 18.12 -8.05 3.75
CA LYS A 62 18.77 -9.22 4.33
C LYS A 62 17.71 -10.16 4.91
N THR A 63 17.94 -11.45 4.72
CA THR A 63 17.10 -12.51 5.29
C THR A 63 17.91 -13.37 6.27
N ARG A 64 17.23 -14.01 7.24
CA ARG A 64 17.84 -14.88 8.26
C ARG A 64 16.96 -16.09 8.56
N GLY A 65 17.56 -17.14 9.14
CA GLY A 65 16.84 -18.31 9.63
C GLY A 65 16.49 -19.36 8.57
N LYS A 66 15.72 -20.37 9.02
CA LYS A 66 15.02 -21.39 8.21
C LYS A 66 13.61 -21.52 8.80
N PRO A 67 12.54 -21.11 8.09
CA PRO A 67 12.54 -20.49 6.76
C PRO A 67 13.27 -19.14 6.72
N LYS A 68 13.55 -18.63 5.52
CA LYS A 68 14.18 -17.33 5.33
C LYS A 68 13.18 -16.23 5.67
N VAL A 69 13.46 -15.47 6.72
CA VAL A 69 12.65 -14.33 7.16
C VAL A 69 13.45 -13.04 6.94
N VAL A 70 12.84 -12.03 6.32
CA VAL A 70 13.42 -10.69 6.20
C VAL A 70 13.67 -10.13 7.59
N ARG A 71 14.82 -9.49 7.79
CA ARG A 71 15.11 -8.81 9.06
C ARG A 71 14.22 -7.57 9.19
N TRP A 72 13.37 -7.51 10.22
CA TRP A 72 12.51 -6.34 10.43
C TRP A 72 13.29 -5.03 10.52
N GLU A 73 14.50 -5.03 11.09
CA GLU A 73 15.31 -3.82 11.24
C GLU A 73 15.69 -3.23 9.87
N ASP A 74 16.06 -4.10 8.93
CA ASP A 74 16.44 -3.71 7.58
C ASP A 74 15.20 -3.26 6.78
N LEU A 75 14.06 -3.93 6.98
CA LEU A 75 12.78 -3.55 6.36
C LEU A 75 12.33 -2.16 6.83
N ASP A 76 12.29 -1.92 8.13
CA ASP A 76 11.85 -0.65 8.71
C ASP A 76 12.81 0.49 8.35
N ALA A 77 14.12 0.24 8.34
CA ALA A 77 15.11 1.22 7.90
C ALA A 77 14.97 1.57 6.41
N ALA A 78 14.57 0.61 5.56
CA ALA A 78 14.31 0.87 4.16
C ALA A 78 13.01 1.69 3.98
N LEU A 79 11.94 1.32 4.69
CA LEU A 79 10.66 2.02 4.68
C LEU A 79 10.76 3.47 5.15
N ALA A 80 11.51 3.72 6.23
CA ALA A 80 11.71 5.07 6.78
C ALA A 80 12.39 6.04 5.81
N LYS A 81 13.13 5.52 4.81
CA LYS A 81 13.84 6.34 3.82
C LYS A 81 12.97 6.68 2.60
N LEU A 82 11.87 5.96 2.35
CA LEU A 82 11.06 6.12 1.14
C LEU A 82 10.44 7.52 1.01
N PRO A 83 9.86 8.14 2.06
CA PRO A 83 9.28 9.48 1.96
C PRO A 83 10.26 10.54 1.44
N ALA A 84 11.52 10.45 1.87
CA ALA A 84 12.58 11.39 1.49
C ALA A 84 13.07 11.21 0.03
N ARG A 85 12.60 10.18 -0.69
CA ARG A 85 12.94 9.94 -2.10
C ARG A 85 12.01 10.62 -3.09
N VAL A 86 10.93 11.24 -2.61
CA VAL A 86 9.97 11.95 -3.45
C VAL A 86 9.97 13.42 -3.07
N ASP A 87 10.18 14.31 -4.04
CA ASP A 87 10.06 15.75 -3.85
C ASP A 87 8.58 16.14 -3.85
N TYR A 88 7.93 15.96 -2.69
CA TYR A 88 6.52 16.31 -2.50
C TYR A 88 6.19 17.77 -2.77
N PRO A 89 6.99 18.76 -2.31
CA PRO A 89 6.78 20.17 -2.66
C PRO A 89 6.75 20.41 -4.17
N ALA A 90 7.73 19.89 -4.92
CA ALA A 90 7.78 20.06 -6.37
C ALA A 90 6.61 19.34 -7.06
N LEU A 91 6.29 18.11 -6.63
CA LEU A 91 5.15 17.33 -7.13
C LEU A 91 3.82 18.07 -6.94
N HIS A 92 3.55 18.56 -5.72
CA HIS A 92 2.34 19.33 -5.44
C HIS A 92 2.27 20.62 -6.26
N SER A 93 3.40 21.33 -6.40
CA SER A 93 3.46 22.56 -7.19
C SER A 93 3.11 22.30 -8.65
N ARG A 94 3.69 21.26 -9.24
CA ARG A 94 3.49 20.92 -10.65
C ARG A 94 2.09 20.38 -10.93
N LEU A 95 1.55 19.53 -10.07
CA LEU A 95 0.16 19.07 -10.18
C LEU A 95 -0.82 20.24 -10.03
N ARG A 96 -0.57 21.17 -9.11
CA ARG A 96 -1.38 22.36 -8.93
C ARG A 96 -1.36 23.26 -10.17
N GLU A 97 -0.19 23.51 -10.74
CA GLU A 97 -0.04 24.31 -11.96
C GLU A 97 -0.81 23.67 -13.13
N MET A 98 -0.64 22.37 -13.36
CA MET A 98 -1.32 21.66 -14.44
C MET A 98 -2.84 21.61 -14.26
N LEU A 99 -3.30 21.16 -13.09
CA LEU A 99 -4.73 21.02 -12.83
C LEU A 99 -5.43 22.39 -12.81
N SER A 100 -4.79 23.46 -12.33
CA SER A 100 -5.39 24.81 -12.40
C SER A 100 -5.58 25.30 -13.83
N ARG A 101 -4.66 24.99 -14.75
CA ARG A 101 -4.79 25.30 -16.18
C ARG A 101 -5.93 24.51 -16.83
N ASP A 102 -6.03 23.22 -16.52
CA ASP A 102 -7.01 22.33 -17.17
C ASP A 102 -8.43 22.54 -16.63
N THR A 103 -8.58 22.84 -15.34
CA THR A 103 -9.89 22.99 -14.69
C THR A 103 -10.38 24.43 -14.58
N GLY A 104 -9.49 25.41 -14.79
CA GLY A 104 -9.78 26.82 -14.52
C GLY A 104 -9.91 27.16 -13.03
N PHE A 105 -9.67 26.20 -12.12
CA PHE A 105 -9.71 26.46 -10.68
C PHE A 105 -8.54 27.35 -10.26
N SER A 106 -8.82 28.24 -9.29
CA SER A 106 -7.78 29.01 -8.63
C SER A 106 -6.71 28.07 -8.04
N PRO A 107 -5.40 28.37 -8.18
CA PRO A 107 -4.33 27.59 -7.56
C PRO A 107 -4.45 27.42 -6.04
N LYS A 108 -5.20 28.31 -5.38
CA LYS A 108 -5.45 28.28 -3.94
C LYS A 108 -6.76 27.59 -3.54
N SER A 109 -7.50 27.02 -4.51
CA SER A 109 -8.77 26.35 -4.23
C SER A 109 -8.58 25.10 -3.39
N GLU A 110 -9.44 24.90 -2.38
CA GLU A 110 -9.50 23.66 -1.61
C GLU A 110 -9.90 22.48 -2.50
N VAL A 111 -10.82 22.68 -3.44
CA VAL A 111 -11.25 21.67 -4.43
C VAL A 111 -10.06 21.13 -5.21
N LEU A 112 -9.12 22.01 -5.56
CA LEU A 112 -7.91 21.63 -6.28
C LEU A 112 -6.95 20.82 -5.39
N SER A 113 -6.85 21.17 -4.11
CA SER A 113 -6.02 20.44 -3.15
C SER A 113 -6.57 19.04 -2.91
N ASP A 114 -7.89 18.90 -2.75
CA ASP A 114 -8.56 17.59 -2.63
C ASP A 114 -8.37 16.74 -3.88
N LEU A 115 -8.44 17.35 -5.07
CA LEU A 115 -8.22 16.66 -6.33
C LEU A 115 -6.79 16.13 -6.43
N ILE A 116 -5.79 16.92 -6.00
CA ILE A 116 -4.39 16.50 -5.95
C ILE A 116 -4.23 15.31 -5.00
N GLU A 117 -4.77 15.37 -3.78
CA GLU A 117 -4.64 14.27 -2.81
C GLU A 117 -5.32 12.99 -3.32
N LYS A 118 -6.52 13.08 -3.91
CA LYS A 118 -7.19 11.95 -4.56
C LYS A 118 -6.38 11.38 -5.71
N THR A 119 -5.68 12.24 -6.45
CA THR A 119 -4.83 11.83 -7.56
C THR A 119 -3.60 11.06 -7.06
N LEU A 120 -2.92 11.57 -6.04
CA LEU A 120 -1.77 10.91 -5.41
C LEU A 120 -2.15 9.58 -4.75
N ALA A 121 -3.35 9.49 -4.17
CA ALA A 121 -3.88 8.28 -3.57
C ALA A 121 -4.17 7.15 -4.58
N ARG A 122 -4.29 7.47 -5.88
CA ARG A 122 -4.46 6.47 -6.96
C ARG A 122 -3.14 5.93 -7.49
N GLN A 123 -2.03 6.59 -7.18
CA GLN A 123 -0.70 6.19 -7.66
C GLN A 123 -0.16 5.09 -6.74
N GLU A 124 -0.63 3.87 -6.96
CA GLU A 124 -0.24 2.69 -6.19
C GLU A 124 1.17 2.22 -6.55
N ILE A 125 1.92 1.84 -5.52
CA ILE A 125 3.26 1.28 -5.63
C ILE A 125 3.23 -0.10 -4.97
N PRO A 126 3.44 -1.21 -5.72
CA PRO A 126 3.44 -2.54 -5.15
C PRO A 126 4.74 -2.83 -4.39
N TYR A 127 4.72 -3.79 -3.46
CA TYR A 127 5.90 -4.16 -2.67
C TYR A 127 7.08 -4.60 -3.56
N ALA A 128 6.82 -5.30 -4.66
CA ALA A 128 7.85 -5.75 -5.61
C ALA A 128 8.56 -4.59 -6.32
N ALA A 129 7.95 -3.40 -6.39
CA ALA A 129 8.62 -2.22 -6.92
C ALA A 129 9.61 -1.63 -5.92
N LEU A 130 9.49 -1.97 -4.64
CA LEU A 130 10.29 -1.43 -3.54
C LEU A 130 11.34 -2.40 -3.04
N PHE A 131 11.05 -3.70 -3.01
CA PHE A 131 11.91 -4.73 -2.43
C PHE A 131 12.10 -5.92 -3.37
N ALA A 132 13.33 -6.44 -3.37
CA ALA A 132 13.72 -7.63 -4.12
C ALA A 132 13.98 -8.78 -3.14
N LEU A 133 13.07 -9.75 -3.10
CA LEU A 133 13.09 -10.94 -2.24
C LEU A 133 12.76 -12.19 -3.07
N ASN A 134 13.10 -13.38 -2.56
CA ASN A 134 12.71 -14.64 -3.18
C ASN A 134 11.26 -14.99 -2.81
N ASP A 135 10.58 -15.73 -3.68
CA ASP A 135 9.17 -16.09 -3.47
C ASP A 135 8.92 -16.92 -2.21
N THR A 136 9.93 -17.65 -1.75
CA THR A 136 9.89 -18.46 -0.52
C THR A 136 10.24 -17.68 0.75
N ASP A 137 10.64 -16.41 0.62
CA ASP A 137 11.00 -15.59 1.78
C ASP A 137 9.72 -15.13 2.51
N LEU A 138 9.83 -15.04 3.84
CA LEU A 138 8.79 -14.50 4.71
C LEU A 138 9.09 -13.03 5.01
N MET A 139 8.10 -12.17 4.84
CA MET A 139 8.18 -10.76 5.21
C MET A 139 7.50 -10.54 6.57
N PRO A 140 8.18 -9.93 7.56
CA PRO A 140 7.57 -9.64 8.85
C PRO A 140 6.50 -8.54 8.73
N ILE A 141 5.46 -8.67 9.54
CA ILE A 141 4.41 -7.66 9.70
C ILE A 141 4.86 -6.70 10.80
N THR A 142 5.58 -5.64 10.44
CA THR A 142 6.06 -4.62 11.38
C THR A 142 5.05 -3.48 11.55
N ASN A 143 5.23 -2.64 12.58
CA ASN A 143 4.41 -1.43 12.73
C ASN A 143 4.55 -0.49 11.50
N SER A 144 5.76 -0.36 10.97
CA SER A 144 6.02 0.40 9.75
C SER A 144 5.24 -0.17 8.56
N VAL A 145 5.23 -1.49 8.36
CA VAL A 145 4.40 -2.13 7.33
C VAL A 145 2.92 -1.82 7.55
N LEU A 146 2.41 -2.00 8.78
CA LEU A 146 1.01 -1.75 9.11
C LEU A 146 0.60 -0.28 8.91
N LYS A 147 1.51 0.68 9.13
CA LYS A 147 1.25 2.11 8.91
C LYS A 147 0.85 2.37 7.45
N PHE A 148 1.57 1.77 6.50
CA PHE A 148 1.40 2.06 5.07
C PHE A 148 0.41 1.12 4.35
N LEU A 149 0.06 0.02 5.01
CA LEU A 149 -0.87 -1.00 4.55
C LEU A 149 -2.24 -0.41 4.17
N PRO A 150 -2.70 -0.53 2.90
CA PRO A 150 -4.10 -0.26 2.58
C PRO A 150 -4.99 -1.33 3.24
N ASP A 151 -6.09 -0.93 3.88
CA ASP A 151 -6.92 -1.84 4.70
C ASP A 151 -7.40 -3.08 3.91
N GLU A 152 -7.82 -2.87 2.67
CA GLU A 152 -8.32 -3.95 1.80
C GLU A 152 -7.20 -4.82 1.21
N ALA A 153 -5.98 -4.29 1.12
CA ALA A 153 -4.90 -4.97 0.43
C ALA A 153 -4.40 -6.20 1.19
N TRP A 154 -4.80 -6.42 2.44
CA TRP A 154 -4.26 -7.53 3.24
C TRP A 154 -5.29 -8.51 3.79
N LYS A 155 -6.57 -8.28 3.49
CA LYS A 155 -7.63 -9.17 3.89
C LYS A 155 -7.38 -10.59 3.37
N ASP A 156 -7.58 -11.56 4.26
CA ASP A 156 -7.46 -13.00 4.02
C ASP A 156 -6.06 -13.49 3.61
N ILE A 157 -5.00 -12.70 3.81
CA ILE A 157 -3.61 -13.19 3.67
C ILE A 157 -3.29 -14.17 4.79
N ALA A 158 -2.65 -15.28 4.46
CA ALA A 158 -2.15 -16.22 5.46
C ALA A 158 -1.06 -15.58 6.33
N VAL A 159 -1.23 -15.68 7.64
CA VAL A 159 -0.24 -15.23 8.63
C VAL A 159 0.54 -16.45 9.11
N PHE A 160 1.86 -16.30 9.13
CA PHE A 160 2.82 -17.30 9.54
C PHE A 160 3.58 -16.84 10.77
N ASN A 161 4.03 -17.78 11.59
CA ASN A 161 5.02 -17.48 12.61
C ASN A 161 6.45 -17.50 12.04
N ARG A 162 7.43 -17.11 12.85
CA ARG A 162 8.86 -17.13 12.47
C ARG A 162 9.40 -18.51 12.07
N LYS A 163 8.74 -19.60 12.49
CA LYS A 163 9.10 -20.97 12.11
C LYS A 163 8.53 -21.38 10.75
N GLY A 164 7.72 -20.53 10.12
CA GLY A 164 7.04 -20.84 8.86
C GLY A 164 5.76 -21.65 9.03
N GLU A 165 5.23 -21.73 10.25
CA GLU A 165 3.95 -22.40 10.49
C GLU A 165 2.83 -21.38 10.29
N ARG A 166 1.83 -21.74 9.47
CA ARG A 166 0.63 -20.92 9.32
C ARG A 166 -0.16 -20.91 10.63
N ILE A 167 -0.43 -19.72 11.15
CA ILE A 167 -1.16 -19.52 12.41
C ILE A 167 -2.58 -18.98 12.20
N GLY A 168 -2.87 -18.41 11.03
CA GLY A 168 -4.20 -17.88 10.73
C GLY A 168 -4.27 -17.09 9.43
N ASN A 169 -5.29 -16.23 9.31
CA ASN A 169 -5.46 -15.29 8.21
C ASN A 169 -5.66 -13.86 8.73
N PHE A 170 -5.04 -12.88 8.08
CA PHE A 170 -5.17 -11.48 8.41
C PHE A 170 -6.63 -11.01 8.25
N VAL A 171 -7.15 -10.31 9.26
CA VAL A 171 -8.52 -9.80 9.30
C VAL A 171 -8.55 -8.29 9.11
N GLY A 172 -7.69 -7.56 9.80
CA GLY A 172 -7.67 -6.10 9.77
C GLY A 172 -6.62 -5.50 10.69
N LYS A 173 -6.42 -4.19 10.59
CA LYS A 173 -5.54 -3.43 11.49
C LYS A 173 -6.32 -2.36 12.25
N PHE A 174 -5.77 -1.93 13.38
CA PHE A 174 -6.30 -0.83 14.16
C PHE A 174 -5.15 -0.05 14.81
N ALA A 175 -5.36 1.23 15.06
CA ALA A 175 -4.36 2.11 15.67
C ALA A 175 -4.79 2.53 17.07
N HIS A 176 -3.85 2.53 18.01
CA HIS A 176 -4.02 3.14 19.31
C HIS A 176 -3.11 4.36 19.43
N GLU A 177 -3.67 5.49 19.83
CA GLU A 177 -2.88 6.67 20.13
C GLU A 177 -2.37 6.57 21.57
N LYS A 178 -1.05 6.61 21.76
CA LYS A 178 -0.45 6.73 23.09
C LYS A 178 -0.01 8.18 23.29
N SER A 179 -0.63 8.83 24.27
CA SER A 179 -0.15 10.09 24.82
C SER A 179 0.94 9.77 25.85
N GLY A 180 2.15 10.30 25.64
CA GLY A 180 3.22 10.20 26.64
C GLY A 180 2.82 10.98 27.89
N GLY A 181 2.87 10.34 29.06
CA GLY A 181 2.50 10.98 30.32
C GLY A 181 3.28 12.26 30.60
N LEU A 182 2.57 13.26 31.15
CA LEU A 182 2.95 14.52 31.84
C LEU A 182 4.16 15.38 31.38
N ALA A 183 4.96 15.00 30.37
CA ALA A 183 6.10 15.80 29.92
C ALA A 183 6.47 15.69 28.42
N ILE A 184 5.71 14.96 27.60
CA ILE A 184 6.04 14.75 26.18
C ILE A 184 4.87 15.22 25.29
N SER A 185 5.08 16.31 24.56
CA SER A 185 4.10 16.91 23.63
C SER A 185 3.85 16.10 22.34
N LYS A 186 4.36 14.87 22.26
CA LYS A 186 4.25 14.01 21.07
C LYS A 186 3.37 12.81 21.40
N SER A 187 2.14 12.81 20.89
CA SER A 187 1.38 11.57 20.76
C SER A 187 2.00 10.75 19.62
N TYR A 188 2.04 9.43 19.79
CA TYR A 188 2.44 8.52 18.72
C TYR A 188 1.39 7.43 18.55
N ARG A 189 1.16 7.04 17.29
CA ARG A 189 0.21 5.99 16.92
C ARG A 189 0.93 4.65 16.83
N ILE A 190 0.45 3.66 17.56
CA ILE A 190 0.89 2.27 17.44
C ILE A 190 -0.16 1.51 16.65
N TYR A 191 0.27 0.79 15.61
CA TYR A 191 -0.58 -0.08 14.83
C TYR A 191 -0.53 -1.51 15.38
N TYR A 192 -1.70 -2.12 15.42
CA TYR A 192 -1.93 -3.52 15.78
C TYR A 192 -2.69 -4.18 14.63
N PHE A 193 -2.69 -5.51 14.59
CA PHE A 193 -3.53 -6.24 13.65
C PHE A 193 -4.23 -7.44 14.30
N GLN A 194 -5.34 -7.83 13.68
CA GLN A 194 -6.11 -9.01 14.04
C GLN A 194 -5.90 -10.08 12.97
N TYR A 195 -5.80 -11.33 13.42
CA TYR A 195 -5.84 -12.48 12.55
C TYR A 195 -6.82 -13.51 13.10
N ARG A 196 -7.40 -14.30 12.21
CA ARG A 196 -8.31 -15.39 12.54
C ARG A 196 -7.52 -16.68 12.55
N ASP A 197 -7.48 -17.33 13.72
CA ASP A 197 -6.72 -18.56 13.89
C ASP A 197 -7.41 -19.77 13.26
N LYS A 198 -6.78 -20.95 13.38
CA LYS A 198 -7.30 -22.22 12.86
C LYS A 198 -8.64 -22.68 13.46
N ASN A 199 -9.03 -22.11 14.61
CA ASN A 199 -10.29 -22.41 15.29
C ASN A 199 -11.38 -21.36 14.98
N ASP A 200 -11.15 -20.50 13.99
CA ASP A 200 -12.04 -19.39 13.61
C ASP A 200 -12.17 -18.32 14.72
N VAL A 201 -11.18 -18.24 15.63
CA VAL A 201 -11.15 -17.25 16.71
C VAL A 201 -10.26 -16.06 16.31
N ASN A 202 -10.76 -14.84 16.53
CA ASN A 202 -9.98 -13.62 16.29
C ASN A 202 -8.95 -13.42 17.41
N GLN A 203 -7.69 -13.38 17.01
CA GLN A 203 -6.55 -13.09 17.86
C GLN A 203 -6.02 -11.68 17.55
N VAL A 204 -5.45 -11.03 18.56
CA VAL A 204 -4.79 -9.73 18.43
C VAL A 204 -3.28 -9.93 18.51
N ALA A 205 -2.55 -9.50 17.49
CA ALA A 205 -1.10 -9.39 17.56
C ALA A 205 -0.73 -8.10 18.33
N THR A 206 -0.23 -8.25 19.55
CA THR A 206 0.18 -7.11 20.39
C THR A 206 1.54 -6.54 19.96
N ALA A 207 1.74 -5.24 20.21
CA ALA A 207 2.91 -4.48 19.75
C ALA A 207 4.25 -5.05 20.21
N ASP A 208 4.30 -5.66 21.40
CA ASP A 208 5.53 -6.25 21.97
C ASP A 208 6.10 -7.41 21.13
N TYR A 209 5.31 -7.95 20.20
CA TYR A 209 5.67 -9.06 19.32
C TYR A 209 5.89 -8.65 17.85
N LEU A 210 5.50 -7.43 17.46
CA LEU A 210 5.69 -6.94 16.08
C LEU A 210 7.17 -6.64 15.77
N GLU A 211 7.98 -6.31 16.78
CA GLU A 211 9.43 -6.04 16.66
C GLU A 211 10.31 -7.30 16.75
N ARG A 212 9.72 -8.51 16.63
CA ARG A 212 10.43 -9.79 16.84
C ARG A 212 10.34 -10.77 15.67
N ASP A 213 9.86 -10.30 14.52
CA ASP A 213 9.53 -11.14 13.36
C ASP A 213 8.53 -12.29 13.69
N GLU A 214 7.72 -12.16 14.76
CA GLU A 214 6.84 -13.25 15.20
C GLU A 214 5.68 -13.49 14.26
N TYR A 215 5.29 -12.46 13.51
CA TYR A 215 4.22 -12.50 12.53
C TYR A 215 4.77 -12.16 11.16
N CYS A 216 4.55 -13.06 10.20
CA CYS A 216 5.05 -12.95 8.85
C CYS A 216 3.96 -13.28 7.84
N VAL A 217 4.20 -12.89 6.60
CA VAL A 217 3.45 -13.31 5.41
C VAL A 217 4.41 -13.85 4.36
N GLU A 218 3.93 -14.72 3.49
CA GLU A 218 4.73 -15.15 2.34
C GLU A 218 4.93 -14.01 1.35
N TRP A 219 6.17 -13.79 0.92
CA TRP A 219 6.48 -12.76 -0.05
C TRP A 219 5.68 -12.93 -1.35
N ALA A 220 5.50 -14.18 -1.80
CA ALA A 220 4.72 -14.50 -2.98
C ALA A 220 3.29 -13.93 -2.95
N ASP A 221 2.65 -13.89 -1.78
CA ASP A 221 1.28 -13.44 -1.60
C ASP A 221 1.13 -11.92 -1.58
N ILE A 222 2.20 -11.20 -1.22
CA ILE A 222 2.17 -9.75 -1.00
C ILE A 222 2.90 -8.93 -2.05
N LYS A 223 3.85 -9.52 -2.79
CA LYS A 223 4.75 -8.76 -3.67
C LYS A 223 4.02 -7.93 -4.72
N GLN A 224 2.87 -8.39 -5.21
CA GLN A 224 2.06 -7.67 -6.21
C GLN A 224 0.96 -6.79 -5.59
N ARG A 225 0.76 -6.87 -4.28
CA ARG A 225 -0.28 -6.08 -3.61
C ARG A 225 0.16 -4.62 -3.47
N PRO A 226 -0.78 -3.66 -3.54
CA PRO A 226 -0.46 -2.25 -3.36
C PRO A 226 0.08 -2.06 -1.94
N ALA A 227 1.30 -1.56 -1.88
CA ALA A 227 2.04 -1.40 -0.65
C ALA A 227 1.95 0.04 -0.15
N PHE A 228 1.97 0.98 -1.09
CA PHE A 228 1.96 2.41 -0.84
C PHE A 228 1.16 3.13 -1.90
N THR A 229 0.79 4.36 -1.59
CA THR A 229 0.41 5.36 -2.58
C THR A 229 1.35 6.54 -2.45
N LEU A 230 1.45 7.39 -3.47
CA LEU A 230 2.21 8.63 -3.31
C LEU A 230 1.64 9.50 -2.18
N ALA A 231 0.32 9.44 -1.92
CA ALA A 231 -0.30 10.14 -0.79
C ALA A 231 0.15 9.56 0.57
N THR A 232 0.24 8.24 0.73
CA THR A 232 0.61 7.62 2.02
C THR A 232 2.10 7.67 2.33
N LEU A 233 2.95 7.86 1.31
CA LEU A 233 4.39 8.07 1.48
C LEU A 233 4.76 9.51 1.86
N LYS A 234 3.81 10.45 1.84
CA LYS A 234 4.04 11.83 2.27
C LYS A 234 4.46 11.85 3.75
N PRO A 235 5.52 12.60 4.11
CA PRO A 235 6.04 12.65 5.47
C PRO A 235 5.05 13.25 6.49
#